data_AF-A0A538NZB1-F1
#
_entry.id   AF-A0A538NZB1-F1
#
_cell.length_a   1.000
_cell.length_b   1.000
_cell.length_c   1.000
_cell.angle_alpha   90.00
_cell.angle_beta   90.00
_cell.angle_gamma   90.00
#
_symmetry.space_group_name_H-M   'P 1'
#
loop_
_entity.id
_entity.type
_entity.pdbx_description
1 polymer ?
#
loop_
_entity_poly.entity_id
_entity_poly.type
_entity_poly.pdbx_seq_one_letter_code
_entity_poly.pdbx_strand_id
1 'polypeptide(L)'
;MMVVFVVAAAAFSGWTMSAQSAATPMNDLPNPYRTVENFFTLPEGRAWGSTSTVDIDRDGTSIWVAERCGVNSCAGSNRPVVYKFDKAALPTRAS
;
A
#
# COMPACT_ATOMS: atom_id res chain seq x y z
N MET A 1 -35.95 32.63 -38.80
CA MET A 1 -34.70 31.94 -39.20
C MET A 1 -34.43 30.84 -38.18
N MET A 2 -35.05 29.67 -38.35
CA MET A 2 -34.88 28.50 -37.49
C MET A 2 -33.76 27.65 -38.08
N VAL A 3 -32.63 27.54 -37.39
CA VAL A 3 -31.66 26.46 -37.64
C VAL A 3 -31.77 25.53 -36.45
N VAL A 4 -32.55 24.46 -36.61
CA VAL A 4 -32.72 23.40 -35.60
C VAL A 4 -32.11 22.12 -36.16
N PHE A 5 -31.12 21.67 -35.41
CA PHE A 5 -30.29 20.48 -35.53
C PHE A 5 -31.05 19.21 -35.97
N VAL A 6 -30.66 18.62 -37.10
CA VAL A 6 -30.99 17.23 -37.42
C VAL A 6 -29.92 16.34 -36.79
N VAL A 7 -30.28 15.72 -35.67
CA VAL A 7 -29.49 14.71 -34.97
C VAL A 7 -29.47 13.46 -35.85
N ALA A 8 -28.31 13.12 -36.39
CA ALA A 8 -28.09 11.82 -37.02
C ALA A 8 -28.15 10.74 -35.93
N ALA A 9 -29.24 9.95 -35.92
CA ALA A 9 -29.38 8.79 -35.06
C ALA A 9 -28.36 7.72 -35.47
N ALA A 10 -27.19 7.72 -34.84
CA ALA A 10 -26.21 6.67 -35.01
C ALA A 10 -26.72 5.38 -34.33
N ALA A 11 -27.02 4.38 -35.16
CA ALA A 11 -27.34 3.03 -34.72
C ALA A 11 -26.11 2.37 -34.07
N PHE A 12 -25.93 2.57 -32.76
CA PHE A 12 -24.98 1.83 -31.94
C PHE A 12 -25.65 0.59 -31.34
N SER A 13 -26.15 -0.31 -32.18
CA SER A 13 -26.65 -1.60 -31.74
C SER A 13 -25.55 -2.66 -31.81
N GLY A 14 -25.01 -3.03 -30.64
CA GLY A 14 -24.70 -4.43 -30.36
C GLY A 14 -23.27 -4.95 -30.57
N TRP A 15 -22.22 -4.12 -30.46
CA TRP A 15 -20.88 -4.69 -30.30
C TRP A 15 -20.74 -5.18 -28.85
N THR A 16 -20.64 -6.50 -28.66
CA THR A 16 -20.20 -7.06 -27.39
C THR A 16 -18.75 -6.62 -27.17
N MET A 17 -18.56 -5.54 -26.42
CA MET A 17 -17.23 -5.13 -25.98
C MET A 17 -16.75 -6.14 -24.93
N SER A 18 -16.06 -7.19 -25.38
CA SER A 18 -15.28 -8.05 -24.49
C SER A 18 -14.09 -7.25 -23.97
N ALA A 19 -14.30 -6.50 -22.89
CA ALA A 19 -13.31 -5.61 -22.29
C ALA A 19 -12.28 -6.33 -21.40
N GLN A 20 -12.42 -7.65 -21.18
CA GLN A 20 -11.59 -8.38 -20.23
C GLN A 20 -11.06 -9.65 -20.90
N SER A 21 -9.82 -9.62 -21.38
CA SER A 21 -9.08 -10.85 -21.65
C SER A 21 -8.86 -11.55 -20.30
N ALA A 22 -9.18 -12.84 -20.23
CA ALA A 22 -8.81 -13.67 -19.09
C ALA A 22 -7.29 -13.86 -19.11
N ALA A 23 -6.55 -12.91 -18.54
CA ALA A 23 -5.11 -13.05 -18.38
C ALA A 23 -4.84 -14.15 -17.34
N THR A 24 -4.00 -15.12 -17.71
CA THR A 24 -3.50 -16.10 -16.76
C THR A 24 -2.70 -15.37 -15.67
N PRO A 25 -2.94 -15.62 -14.37
CA PRO A 25 -2.14 -15.03 -13.31
C PRO A 25 -0.67 -15.41 -13.46
N MET A 26 0.24 -14.44 -13.54
CA MET A 26 1.70 -14.70 -13.61
C MET A 26 2.35 -14.93 -12.24
N ASN A 27 1.56 -15.28 -11.21
CA ASN A 27 2.06 -15.50 -9.84
C ASN A 27 2.42 -16.97 -9.58
N ASP A 28 2.71 -17.71 -10.64
CA ASP A 28 3.10 -19.11 -10.69
C ASP A 28 4.63 -19.30 -10.76
N LEU A 29 5.39 -18.20 -10.87
CA LEU A 29 6.84 -18.24 -10.71
C LEU A 29 7.24 -18.60 -9.27
N PRO A 30 8.36 -19.32 -9.08
CA PRO A 30 8.89 -19.59 -7.74
C PRO A 30 9.11 -18.28 -6.96
N ASN A 31 8.59 -18.20 -5.74
CA ASN A 31 8.87 -17.08 -4.84
C ASN A 31 10.29 -17.23 -4.25
N PRO A 32 11.26 -16.36 -4.61
CA PRO A 32 12.62 -16.47 -4.08
C PRO A 32 12.73 -15.93 -2.64
N TYR A 33 11.66 -15.32 -2.12
CA TYR A 33 11.62 -14.74 -0.78
C TYR A 33 10.99 -15.71 0.22
N ARG A 34 11.44 -15.59 1.48
CA ARG A 34 10.84 -16.26 2.62
C ARG A 34 10.17 -15.24 3.53
N THR A 35 9.07 -15.63 4.15
CA THR A 35 8.47 -14.83 5.23
C THR A 35 9.33 -14.95 6.48
N VAL A 36 9.66 -13.81 7.08
CA VAL A 36 10.27 -13.73 8.40
C VAL A 36 9.32 -12.98 9.29
N GLU A 37 8.70 -13.70 10.23
CA GLU A 37 7.79 -13.10 11.18
C GLU A 37 8.54 -12.33 12.26
N ASN A 38 7.90 -11.26 12.79
CA ASN A 38 8.41 -10.48 13.91
C ASN A 38 9.83 -9.92 13.72
N PHE A 39 10.21 -9.61 12.48
CA PHE A 39 11.54 -9.09 12.17
C PHE A 39 11.81 -7.74 12.86
N PHE A 40 10.83 -6.83 12.85
CA PHE A 40 10.89 -5.54 13.55
C PHE A 40 10.05 -5.55 14.83
N THR A 41 10.59 -5.00 15.91
CA THR A 41 9.89 -4.83 17.18
C THR A 41 9.86 -3.37 17.57
N LEU A 42 8.72 -2.88 18.04
CA LEU A 42 8.62 -1.51 18.55
C LEU A 42 9.40 -1.36 19.86
N PRO A 43 9.95 -0.16 20.13
CA PRO A 43 10.52 0.15 21.44
C PRO A 43 9.55 -0.18 22.58
N GLU A 44 10.12 -0.47 23.76
CA GLU A 44 9.36 -0.80 24.98
C GLU A 44 8.52 -2.09 24.88
N GLY A 45 8.75 -2.93 23.85
CA GLY A 45 8.02 -4.20 23.68
C GLY A 45 6.56 -4.00 23.27
N ARG A 46 6.22 -2.85 22.70
CA ARG A 46 4.87 -2.56 22.20
C ARG A 46 4.49 -3.48 21.05
N ALA A 47 3.20 -3.83 21.00
CA ALA A 47 2.59 -4.45 19.83
C ALA A 47 2.38 -3.43 18.69
N TRP A 48 2.51 -3.91 17.46
CA TRP A 48 2.21 -3.14 16.26
C TRP A 48 0.71 -2.80 16.17
N GLY A 49 0.41 -1.58 15.75
CA GLY A 49 -0.94 -1.18 15.34
C GLY A 49 -1.17 -1.41 13.86
N SER A 50 -2.13 -0.68 13.30
CA SER A 50 -2.32 -0.62 11.86
C SER A 50 -1.16 0.12 11.20
N THR A 51 -0.33 -0.63 10.47
CA THR A 51 0.77 -0.09 9.68
C THR A 51 0.24 0.55 8.40
N SER A 52 0.46 1.84 8.23
CA SER A 52 -0.02 2.60 7.07
C SER A 52 0.99 2.66 5.93
N THR A 53 2.29 2.59 6.23
CA THR A 53 3.34 2.54 5.21
C THR A 53 4.61 1.88 5.73
N VAL A 54 5.35 1.27 4.80
CA VAL A 54 6.71 0.75 4.98
C VAL A 54 7.51 1.21 3.76
N ASP A 55 8.66 1.83 3.97
CA ASP A 55 9.50 2.34 2.87
C ASP A 55 10.99 2.17 3.16
N ILE A 56 11.81 2.12 2.11
CA ILE A 56 13.26 2.07 2.21
C ILE A 56 13.77 3.50 2.37
N ASP A 57 14.60 3.75 3.37
CA ASP A 57 15.21 5.07 3.55
C ASP A 57 16.13 5.41 2.37
N ARG A 58 16.42 6.70 2.20
CA ARG A 58 17.34 7.19 1.16
C ARG A 58 18.75 6.59 1.26
N ASP A 59 19.13 6.06 2.42
CA ASP A 59 20.39 5.33 2.59
C ASP A 59 20.40 3.93 1.91
N GLY A 60 19.26 3.47 1.39
CA GLY A 60 19.11 2.22 0.65
C GLY A 60 19.13 0.95 1.51
N THR A 61 19.20 1.06 2.83
CA THR A 61 19.36 -0.11 3.72
C THR A 61 18.49 -0.07 4.96
N SER A 62 18.14 1.12 5.46
CA SER A 62 17.24 1.29 6.58
C SER A 62 15.80 1.28 6.11
N ILE A 63 14.88 0.95 7.03
CA ILE A 63 13.45 0.88 6.75
C ILE A 63 12.71 1.89 7.63
N TRP A 64 11.82 2.65 7.03
CA TRP A 64 10.81 3.45 7.71
C TRP A 64 9.51 2.67 7.82
N VAL A 65 8.89 2.71 8.99
CA VAL A 65 7.56 2.13 9.24
C VAL A 65 6.69 3.17 9.92
N ALA A 66 5.51 3.42 9.37
CA ALA A 66 4.49 4.24 10.02
C ALA A 66 3.34 3.38 10.53
N GLU A 67 3.03 3.49 11.82
CA GLU A 67 2.00 2.70 12.50
C GLU A 67 1.09 3.57 13.38
N ARG A 68 -0.12 3.07 13.65
CA ARG A 68 -1.10 3.78 14.48
C ARG A 68 -1.12 3.33 15.94
N CYS A 69 -0.14 3.76 16.73
CA CYS A 69 -0.15 3.72 18.19
C CYS A 69 -0.42 2.34 18.86
N GLY A 70 -0.29 1.22 18.14
CA GLY A 70 -0.68 -0.12 18.62
C GLY A 70 -2.15 -0.51 18.37
N VAL A 71 -2.91 0.31 17.64
CA VAL A 71 -4.35 0.13 17.34
C VAL A 71 -4.65 0.66 15.92
N ASN A 72 -5.90 0.99 15.59
CA ASN A 72 -6.28 1.55 14.28
C ASN A 72 -6.47 3.09 14.29
N SER A 73 -6.17 3.77 15.41
CA SER A 73 -6.26 5.23 15.56
C SER A 73 -5.26 5.75 16.59
N CYS A 74 -4.69 6.93 16.35
CA CYS A 74 -3.79 7.61 17.29
C CYS A 74 -4.44 8.78 18.05
N ALA A 75 -5.76 8.96 17.96
CA ALA A 75 -6.43 10.08 18.61
C ALA A 75 -6.16 10.10 20.14
N GLY A 76 -5.60 11.21 20.64
CA GLY A 76 -5.25 11.40 22.05
C GLY A 76 -3.95 10.72 22.51
N SER A 77 -3.20 10.08 21.60
CA SER A 77 -1.91 9.44 21.91
C SER A 77 -0.74 10.40 21.63
N ASN A 78 0.26 10.39 22.50
CA ASN A 78 1.55 11.07 22.29
C ASN A 78 2.68 10.10 21.92
N ARG A 79 2.33 8.88 21.51
CA ARG A 79 3.32 7.88 21.10
C ARG A 79 3.91 8.23 19.73
N PRO A 80 5.18 7.90 19.49
CA PRO A 80 5.73 7.96 18.14
C PRO A 80 4.93 7.09 17.17
N VAL A 81 4.80 7.55 15.94
CA VAL A 81 4.03 6.88 14.88
C VAL A 81 4.90 6.54 13.68
N VAL A 82 6.10 7.12 13.58
CA VAL A 82 7.08 6.82 12.52
C VAL A 82 8.36 6.32 13.16
N TYR A 83 8.81 5.14 12.73
CA TYR A 83 9.98 4.46 13.25
C TYR A 83 10.97 4.19 12.12
N LYS A 84 12.26 4.41 12.37
CA LYS A 84 13.36 4.00 11.49
C LYS A 84 14.06 2.80 12.10
N PHE A 85 14.30 1.77 11.31
CA PHE A 85 15.09 0.60 11.68
C PHE A 85 16.30 0.45 10.76
N ASP A 86 17.42 -0.01 11.30
CA ASP A 86 18.55 -0.42 10.48
C ASP A 86 18.31 -1.79 9.80
N LYS A 87 19.27 -2.23 8.98
CA LYS A 87 19.21 -3.52 8.28
C LYS A 87 19.16 -4.75 9.23
N ALA A 88 19.53 -4.58 10.49
CA ALA A 88 19.49 -5.61 11.53
C ALA A 88 18.21 -5.51 12.38
N ALA A 89 17.24 -4.69 11.94
CA ALA A 89 15.97 -4.43 12.61
C ALA A 89 16.10 -3.72 13.98
N LEU A 90 17.21 -3.06 14.24
CA LEU A 90 17.36 -2.24 15.45
C LEU A 90 16.75 -0.86 15.23
N PRO A 91 15.93 -0.36 16.18
CA PRO A 91 15.35 0.98 16.07
C PRO A 91 16.44 2.05 16.17
N THR A 92 16.45 2.97 15.21
CA THR A 92 17.42 4.07 15.13
C THR A 92 16.76 5.44 15.29
N ARG A 93 15.45 5.54 15.07
CA ARG A 93 14.66 6.76 15.29
C ARG A 93 13.20 6.43 15.57
N ALA A 94 12.56 7.26 16.39
CA ALA A 94 11.12 7.30 16.57
C ALA A 94 10.65 8.76 16.62
N SER A 95 9.56 9.07 15.91
CA SER A 95 8.91 10.39 15.88
C SER A 95 7.40 10.29 15.87
#